data_AF-A0AAN8DCS1-F1
#
_entry.id   AF-A0AAN8DCS1-F1
#
_cell.length_a   1.000
_cell.length_b   1.000
_cell.length_c   1.000
_cell.angle_alpha   90.00
_cell.angle_beta   90.00
_cell.angle_gamma   90.00
#
_symmetry.space_group_name_H-M   'P 1'
#
loop_
_entity.id
_entity.type
_entity.pdbx_description
1 polymer ?
#
loop_
_entity_poly.entity_id
_entity_poly.type
_entity_poly.pdbx_seq_one_letter_code
_entity_poly.pdbx_strand_id
1 'polypeptide(L)'
;MRELGENEEELSPEELLADKLRVKKLQEEADLELAKDAFGVSSTASGVTGLDAMCPSSKEDFTEFENKLKEKISQFETSVHYSSFLDSLFRELCISLEIEDLKKVSNSLTALLSEKQKQEKQNKGKKKKKGVVAGGGLKAQLRDDMEYGEFDGGYAQDYEDFM
;
A
#
# COMPACT_ATOMS: atom_id res chain seq x y z
N MET A 1 -12.26 -68.29 20.88
CA MET A 1 -13.48 -67.46 20.91
C MET A 1 -13.74 -67.01 22.34
N ARG A 2 -13.55 -65.71 22.61
CA ARG A 2 -14.19 -64.92 23.70
C ARG A 2 -13.80 -63.45 23.46
N GLU A 3 -14.64 -62.74 22.70
CA GLU A 3 -15.45 -61.58 23.14
C GLU A 3 -14.63 -60.33 23.48
N LEU A 4 -14.58 -59.39 22.52
CA LEU A 4 -14.37 -57.97 22.79
C LEU A 4 -15.75 -57.32 22.74
N GLY A 5 -16.19 -56.79 23.88
CA GLY A 5 -17.47 -56.10 24.01
C GLY A 5 -17.49 -54.83 23.19
N GLU A 6 -18.34 -54.82 22.16
CA GLU A 6 -18.82 -53.60 21.52
C GLU A 6 -19.84 -52.98 22.47
N ASN A 7 -19.44 -51.89 23.14
CA ASN A 7 -20.37 -50.97 23.77
C ASN A 7 -21.05 -50.20 22.63
N GLU A 8 -22.15 -50.76 22.11
CA GLU A 8 -23.13 -50.01 21.33
C GLU A 8 -23.86 -49.08 22.29
N GLU A 9 -23.28 -47.91 22.55
CA GLU A 9 -24.05 -46.78 23.09
C GLU A 9 -25.08 -46.38 22.02
N GLU A 10 -26.33 -46.77 22.21
CA GLU A 10 -27.46 -46.38 21.38
C GLU A 10 -27.57 -44.83 21.38
N LEU A 11 -27.06 -44.21 20.31
CA LEU A 11 -27.08 -42.76 20.10
C LEU A 11 -28.52 -42.25 20.18
N SER A 12 -28.77 -41.24 21.02
CA SER A 12 -30.11 -40.67 21.21
C SER A 12 -30.67 -40.16 19.88
N PRO A 13 -32.00 -40.23 19.63
CA PRO A 13 -32.61 -39.66 18.42
C PRO A 13 -32.29 -38.18 18.22
N GLU A 14 -31.96 -37.46 19.29
CA GLU A 14 -31.51 -36.06 19.25
C GLU A 14 -30.07 -35.92 18.73
N GLU A 15 -29.17 -36.83 19.11
CA GLU A 15 -27.78 -36.86 18.66
C GLU A 15 -27.67 -37.31 17.19
N LEU A 16 -28.52 -38.25 16.76
CA LEU A 16 -28.60 -38.66 15.35
C LEU A 16 -29.03 -37.50 14.43
N LEU A 17 -29.89 -36.61 14.92
CA LEU A 17 -30.30 -35.41 14.18
C LEU A 17 -29.17 -34.38 14.10
N ALA A 18 -28.40 -34.23 15.17
CA ALA A 18 -27.23 -33.35 15.19
C ALA A 18 -26.13 -33.82 14.24
N ASP A 19 -25.83 -35.12 14.23
CA ASP A 19 -24.86 -35.71 13.29
C ASP A 19 -25.33 -35.59 11.85
N LYS A 20 -26.61 -35.82 11.59
CA LYS A 20 -27.20 -35.62 10.25
C LYS A 20 -27.10 -34.16 9.78
N LEU A 21 -27.31 -33.19 10.67
CA LEU A 21 -27.13 -31.78 10.35
C LEU A 21 -25.67 -31.43 10.07
N ARG A 22 -24.73 -32.01 10.81
CA ARG A 22 -23.29 -31.82 10.59
C ARG A 22 -22.85 -32.37 9.24
N VAL A 23 -23.26 -33.58 8.90
CA VAL A 23 -22.98 -34.20 7.60
C VAL A 23 -23.60 -33.39 6.47
N LYS A 24 -24.84 -32.91 6.65
CA LYS A 24 -25.52 -32.05 5.66
C LYS A 24 -24.77 -30.74 5.44
N LYS A 25 -24.29 -30.09 6.50
CA LYS A 25 -23.51 -28.86 6.39
C LYS A 25 -22.17 -29.08 5.69
N LEU A 26 -21.50 -30.20 5.98
CA LEU A 26 -20.24 -30.56 5.32
C LEU A 26 -20.43 -30.85 3.84
N GLN A 27 -21.57 -31.45 3.47
CA GLN A 27 -21.94 -31.66 2.08
C GLN A 27 -22.32 -30.36 1.37
N GLU A 28 -23.10 -29.48 2.00
CA GLU A 28 -23.42 -28.15 1.47
C GLU A 28 -22.16 -27.30 1.27
N GLU A 29 -21.17 -27.41 2.15
CA GLU A 29 -19.87 -26.74 2.03
C GLU A 29 -19.04 -27.30 0.86
N ALA A 30 -18.96 -28.62 0.73
CA ALA A 30 -18.28 -29.27 -0.40
C ALA A 30 -18.95 -28.96 -1.75
N ASP A 31 -20.29 -28.98 -1.80
CA ASP A 31 -21.05 -28.65 -3.00
C ASP A 31 -20.89 -27.16 -3.37
N LEU A 32 -20.82 -26.27 -2.36
CA LEU A 32 -20.57 -24.85 -2.57
C LEU A 32 -19.14 -24.59 -3.08
N GLU A 33 -18.15 -25.32 -2.58
CA GLU A 33 -16.77 -25.27 -3.08
C GLU A 33 -16.68 -25.77 -4.52
N LEU A 34 -17.31 -26.92 -4.83
CA LEU A 34 -17.39 -27.45 -6.18
C LEU A 34 -18.14 -26.51 -7.13
N ALA A 35 -19.22 -25.87 -6.68
CA ALA A 35 -19.95 -24.87 -7.47
C ALA A 35 -19.10 -23.62 -7.73
N LYS A 36 -18.29 -23.18 -6.76
CA LYS A 36 -17.34 -22.09 -6.98
C LYS A 36 -16.31 -22.48 -8.04
N ASP A 37 -15.80 -23.70 -8.02
CA ASP A 37 -14.88 -24.20 -9.06
C ASP A 37 -15.57 -24.30 -10.43
N ALA A 38 -16.80 -24.83 -10.50
CA ALA A 38 -17.55 -25.02 -11.74
C ALA A 38 -18.03 -23.71 -12.39
N PHE A 39 -18.41 -22.71 -11.59
CA PHE A 39 -18.83 -21.40 -12.06
C PHE A 39 -17.68 -20.38 -12.14
N GLY A 40 -16.43 -20.80 -11.86
CA GLY A 40 -15.26 -19.92 -11.91
C GLY A 40 -15.25 -18.81 -10.85
N VAL A 41 -16.02 -19.00 -9.77
CA VAL A 41 -16.04 -18.12 -8.57
C VAL A 41 -14.93 -18.51 -7.58
N SER A 42 -14.34 -19.69 -7.73
CA SER A 42 -13.09 -20.07 -7.10
C SER A 42 -11.95 -19.70 -8.03
N SER A 43 -11.13 -18.75 -7.59
CA SER A 43 -10.05 -18.13 -8.35
C SER A 43 -8.88 -19.07 -8.71
N THR A 44 -9.08 -20.36 -8.97
CA THR A 44 -7.99 -21.28 -9.38
C THR A 44 -8.51 -22.63 -9.89
N ALA A 45 -8.76 -22.79 -11.19
CA ALA A 45 -8.88 -24.12 -11.81
C ALA A 45 -8.49 -24.12 -13.30
N SER A 46 -7.21 -23.84 -13.60
CA SER A 46 -6.50 -24.29 -14.81
C SER A 46 -5.06 -23.77 -14.80
N GLY A 47 -4.10 -24.51 -14.22
CA GLY A 47 -2.65 -24.51 -14.55
C GLY A 47 -1.84 -23.19 -14.64
N VAL A 48 -2.48 -22.04 -14.48
CA VAL A 48 -2.01 -20.67 -14.53
C VAL A 48 -2.59 -20.04 -13.27
N THR A 49 -2.18 -20.53 -12.12
CA THR A 49 -2.61 -19.97 -10.84
C THR A 49 -1.67 -18.81 -10.52
N GLY A 50 -2.11 -17.57 -10.76
CA GLY A 50 -1.30 -16.38 -10.56
C GLY A 50 -1.85 -15.14 -11.27
N LEU A 51 -1.10 -14.04 -11.20
CA LEU A 51 -1.39 -12.77 -11.87
C LEU A 51 -1.84 -12.93 -13.33
N ASP A 52 -1.31 -13.94 -14.04
CA ASP A 52 -1.58 -14.21 -15.45
C ASP A 52 -3.01 -14.69 -15.76
N ALA A 53 -3.74 -15.21 -14.77
CA ALA A 53 -5.14 -15.65 -14.94
C ALA A 53 -6.18 -14.63 -14.45
N MET A 54 -5.75 -13.49 -13.90
CA MET A 54 -6.66 -12.45 -13.43
C MET A 54 -7.24 -11.67 -14.62
N CYS A 55 -8.56 -11.56 -14.68
CA CYS A 55 -9.29 -10.73 -15.65
C CYS A 55 -10.22 -9.77 -14.90
N PRO A 56 -9.67 -8.69 -14.27
CA PRO A 56 -10.45 -7.82 -13.41
C PRO A 56 -11.53 -7.06 -14.19
N SER A 57 -12.74 -7.00 -13.64
CA SER A 57 -13.90 -6.37 -14.27
C SER A 57 -14.65 -5.40 -13.36
N SER A 58 -14.60 -5.64 -12.04
CA SER A 58 -15.14 -4.77 -11.01
C SER A 58 -14.05 -3.91 -10.36
N LYS A 59 -14.43 -2.84 -9.66
CA LYS A 59 -13.49 -1.99 -8.93
C LYS A 59 -12.74 -2.78 -7.84
N GLU A 60 -13.45 -3.68 -7.20
CA GLU A 60 -12.93 -4.58 -6.18
C GLU A 60 -11.90 -5.54 -6.80
N ASP A 61 -12.18 -6.10 -7.98
CA ASP A 61 -11.23 -6.96 -8.71
C ASP A 61 -9.94 -6.21 -9.05
N PHE A 62 -10.05 -4.96 -9.51
CA PHE A 62 -8.89 -4.12 -9.80
C PHE A 62 -8.09 -3.78 -8.54
N THR A 63 -8.74 -3.68 -7.38
CA THR A 63 -8.06 -3.47 -6.10
C THR A 63 -7.25 -4.72 -5.70
N GLU A 64 -7.80 -5.92 -5.91
CA GLU A 64 -7.07 -7.17 -5.67
C GLU A 64 -5.90 -7.32 -6.66
N PHE A 65 -6.14 -7.05 -7.94
CA PHE A 65 -5.12 -7.10 -8.99
C PHE A 65 -3.97 -6.13 -8.71
N GLU A 66 -4.27 -4.89 -8.30
CA GLU A 66 -3.26 -3.91 -7.89
C GLU A 66 -2.39 -4.43 -6.74
N ASN A 67 -3.01 -5.01 -5.71
CA ASN A 67 -2.27 -5.55 -4.57
C ASN A 67 -1.32 -6.68 -4.98
N LYS A 68 -1.76 -7.60 -5.84
CA LYS A 68 -0.92 -8.68 -6.35
C LYS A 68 0.21 -8.18 -7.25
N LEU A 69 -0.06 -7.20 -8.11
CA LEU A 69 0.97 -6.57 -8.95
C LEU A 69 2.02 -5.89 -8.10
N LYS A 70 1.60 -5.10 -7.10
CA LYS A 70 2.49 -4.43 -6.16
C LYS A 70 3.36 -5.44 -5.41
N GLU A 71 2.75 -6.47 -4.84
CA GLU A 71 3.47 -7.53 -4.12
C GLU A 71 4.55 -8.17 -5.01
N LYS A 72 4.21 -8.45 -6.28
CA LYS A 72 5.13 -9.07 -7.22
C LYS A 72 6.26 -8.13 -7.64
N ILE A 73 5.94 -6.89 -7.99
CA ILE A 73 6.91 -5.91 -8.49
C ILE A 73 7.87 -5.48 -7.38
N SER A 74 7.37 -5.23 -6.16
CA SER A 74 8.19 -4.78 -5.03
C SER A 74 9.25 -5.80 -4.58
N GLN A 75 9.13 -7.08 -4.95
CA GLN A 75 10.19 -8.09 -4.71
C GLN A 75 11.54 -7.70 -5.32
N PHE A 76 11.53 -6.85 -6.34
CA PHE A 76 12.71 -6.46 -7.11
C PHE A 76 13.20 -5.04 -6.80
N GLU A 77 12.71 -4.39 -5.74
CA GLU A 77 13.00 -2.98 -5.44
C GLU A 77 14.49 -2.67 -5.20
N THR A 78 15.27 -3.68 -4.79
CA THR A 78 16.72 -3.56 -4.56
C THR A 78 17.56 -3.75 -5.81
N SER A 79 16.95 -4.18 -6.92
CA SER A 79 17.64 -4.37 -8.19
C SER A 79 18.09 -3.03 -8.77
N VAL A 80 19.32 -2.97 -9.29
CA VAL A 80 19.84 -1.80 -10.01
C VAL A 80 19.03 -1.45 -11.26
N HIS A 81 18.29 -2.42 -11.80
CA HIS A 81 17.43 -2.24 -12.97
C HIS A 81 16.03 -1.74 -12.62
N TYR A 82 15.65 -1.71 -11.34
CA TYR A 82 14.28 -1.46 -10.91
C TYR A 82 13.76 -0.09 -11.34
N SER A 83 14.58 0.96 -11.19
CA SER A 83 14.18 2.31 -11.58
C SER A 83 13.90 2.45 -13.08
N SER A 84 14.75 1.87 -13.94
CA SER A 84 14.58 1.93 -15.39
C SER A 84 13.42 1.04 -15.86
N PHE A 85 13.21 -0.10 -15.21
CA PHE A 85 12.06 -0.96 -15.44
C PHE A 85 10.75 -0.23 -15.16
N LEU A 86 10.62 0.43 -13.99
CA LEU A 86 9.41 1.17 -13.65
C LEU A 86 9.13 2.32 -14.61
N ASP A 87 10.16 3.07 -15.01
CA ASP A 87 10.02 4.17 -15.96
C ASP A 87 9.43 3.69 -17.30
N SER A 88 10.02 2.63 -17.88
CA SER A 88 9.52 2.04 -19.12
C SER A 88 8.13 1.43 -18.95
N LEU A 89 7.86 0.72 -17.85
CA LEU A 89 6.58 0.06 -17.60
C LEU A 89 5.45 1.09 -17.51
N PHE A 90 5.61 2.15 -16.69
CA PHE A 90 4.56 3.16 -16.54
C PHE A 90 4.33 3.94 -17.83
N ARG A 91 5.37 4.22 -18.61
CA ARG A 91 5.22 4.86 -19.92
C ARG A 91 4.35 4.02 -20.86
N GLU A 92 4.63 2.73 -20.97
CA GLU A 92 3.86 1.82 -21.83
C GLU A 92 2.43 1.62 -21.32
N LEU A 93 2.20 1.48 -20.01
CA LEU A 93 0.86 1.36 -19.43
C LEU A 93 0.00 2.61 -19.63
N CYS A 94 0.63 3.79 -19.71
CA CYS A 94 -0.08 5.06 -19.83
C CYS A 94 -0.23 5.55 -21.27
N ILE A 95 0.34 4.88 -22.28
CA ILE A 95 0.40 5.38 -23.66
C ILE A 95 -0.99 5.53 -24.32
N SER A 96 -1.95 4.70 -23.92
CA SER A 96 -3.31 4.71 -24.45
C SER A 96 -4.28 5.59 -23.64
N LEU A 97 -3.82 6.21 -22.55
CA LEU A 97 -4.67 7.05 -21.71
C LEU A 97 -4.95 8.40 -22.40
N GLU A 98 -6.15 8.93 -22.16
CA GLU A 98 -6.46 10.29 -22.54
C GLU A 98 -5.65 11.30 -21.71
N ILE A 99 -5.52 12.52 -22.24
CA ILE A 99 -4.68 13.57 -21.64
C ILE A 99 -5.11 13.88 -20.19
N GLU A 100 -6.41 13.88 -19.90
CA GLU A 100 -6.90 14.17 -18.55
C GLU A 100 -6.52 13.08 -17.54
N ASP A 101 -6.61 11.80 -17.93
CA ASP A 101 -6.25 10.70 -17.05
C ASP A 101 -4.73 10.58 -16.89
N LEU A 102 -3.96 10.84 -17.95
CA LEU A 102 -2.50 10.94 -17.85
C LEU A 102 -2.07 12.06 -16.89
N LYS A 103 -2.75 13.22 -16.93
CA LYS A 103 -2.52 14.32 -15.98
C LYS A 103 -2.81 13.90 -14.54
N LYS A 104 -3.87 13.13 -14.27
CA LYS A 104 -4.18 12.62 -12.93
C LYS A 104 -3.06 11.72 -12.40
N VAL A 105 -2.57 10.79 -13.22
CA VAL A 105 -1.46 9.89 -12.85
C VAL A 105 -0.16 10.69 -12.61
N SER A 106 0.17 11.61 -13.51
CA SER A 106 1.37 12.46 -13.39
C SER A 106 1.36 13.33 -12.13
N ASN A 107 0.21 13.93 -11.80
CA ASN A 107 0.05 14.72 -10.58
C ASN A 107 0.23 13.88 -9.31
N SER A 108 -0.27 12.64 -9.31
CA SER A 108 -0.06 11.69 -8.20
C SER A 108 1.45 11.43 -7.95
N LEU A 109 2.21 11.17 -9.01
CA LEU A 109 3.66 10.94 -8.91
C LEU A 109 4.43 12.20 -8.48
N THR A 110 4.03 13.37 -8.97
CA THR A 110 4.62 14.66 -8.60
C THR A 110 4.37 14.99 -7.12
N ALA A 111 3.17 14.68 -6.61
CA ALA A 111 2.85 14.80 -5.19
C ALA A 111 3.72 13.88 -4.34
N LEU A 112 3.89 12.61 -4.75
CA LEU A 112 4.74 11.64 -4.06
C LEU A 112 6.23 12.09 -4.03
N LEU A 113 6.74 12.64 -5.14
CA LEU A 113 8.09 13.21 -5.21
C LEU A 113 8.27 14.31 -4.15
N SER A 114 7.32 15.25 -4.10
CA SER A 114 7.33 16.37 -3.15
C SER A 114 7.30 15.88 -1.71
N GLU A 115 6.50 14.83 -1.43
CA GLU A 115 6.45 14.20 -0.12
C GLU A 115 7.80 13.60 0.29
N LYS A 116 8.44 12.81 -0.59
CA LYS A 116 9.75 12.21 -0.32
C LYS A 116 10.83 13.26 -0.05
N GLN A 117 10.89 14.31 -0.87
CA GLN A 117 11.84 15.41 -0.67
C GLN A 117 11.65 16.12 0.68
N LYS A 118 10.40 16.31 1.12
CA LYS A 118 10.09 16.89 2.43
C LYS A 118 10.53 15.97 3.57
N GLN A 119 10.29 14.66 3.47
CA GLN A 119 10.72 13.67 4.45
C GLN A 119 12.26 13.64 4.59
N GLU A 120 12.99 13.72 3.48
CA GLU A 120 14.47 13.78 3.50
C GLU A 120 15.00 15.03 4.21
N LYS A 121 14.39 16.21 3.95
CA LYS A 121 14.74 17.47 4.63
C LYS A 121 14.44 17.41 6.13
N GLN A 122 13.31 16.83 6.53
CA GLN A 122 12.94 16.67 7.95
C GLN A 122 13.85 15.66 8.69
N ASN A 123 14.26 14.57 8.03
CA ASN A 123 15.18 13.60 8.63
C ASN A 123 16.58 14.16 8.86
N LYS A 124 17.05 15.11 8.03
CA LYS A 124 18.30 15.85 8.26
C LYS A 124 18.21 16.86 9.42
N GLY A 125 17.02 17.36 9.75
CA GLY A 125 16.78 18.36 10.80
C GLY A 125 16.81 17.84 12.25
N LYS A 126 16.58 16.54 12.49
CA LYS A 126 16.50 15.98 13.87
C LYS A 126 17.85 15.69 14.55
N LYS A 127 18.99 15.94 13.89
CA LYS A 127 20.34 15.72 14.48
C LYS A 127 20.99 16.96 15.12
N LYS A 128 20.33 18.13 15.19
CA LYS A 128 20.89 19.30 15.89
C LYS A 128 20.13 19.67 17.17
N LYS A 129 20.85 19.50 18.28
CA LYS A 129 20.71 20.08 19.63
C LYS A 129 19.78 19.41 20.65
N LYS A 130 20.32 18.37 21.30
CA LYS A 130 20.27 18.26 22.77
C LYS A 130 21.50 18.98 23.32
N GLY A 131 21.32 20.24 23.71
CA GLY A 131 22.36 21.10 24.26
C GLY A 131 21.72 22.05 25.26
N VAL A 132 21.81 21.67 26.52
CA VAL A 132 21.31 22.34 27.73
C VAL A 132 21.75 23.80 27.79
N VAL A 133 20.83 24.73 28.04
CA VAL A 133 21.01 25.78 29.07
C VAL A 133 19.66 26.03 29.73
N ALA A 134 19.59 25.66 31.00
CA ALA A 134 18.55 26.07 31.92
C ALA A 134 18.92 27.44 32.52
N GLY A 135 17.93 28.30 32.72
CA GLY A 135 17.94 29.30 33.80
C GLY A 135 18.45 30.70 33.46
N GLY A 136 17.58 31.68 33.65
CA GLY A 136 17.83 33.13 33.66
C GLY A 136 16.94 33.83 32.63
N GLY A 137 15.95 34.64 32.96
CA GLY A 137 15.72 35.45 34.15
C GLY A 137 15.19 36.80 33.65
N LEU A 138 13.89 37.02 33.83
CA LEU A 138 13.15 38.29 33.92
C LEU A 138 13.88 39.63 33.63
N LYS A 139 13.38 40.40 32.64
CA LYS A 139 13.27 41.89 32.53
C LYS A 139 13.30 42.29 31.04
N ALA A 140 12.71 43.37 30.53
CA ALA A 140 11.63 44.28 30.88
C ALA A 140 11.52 45.24 29.66
N GLN A 141 10.30 45.63 29.32
CA GLN A 141 9.87 46.87 28.66
C GLN A 141 10.83 47.78 27.83
N LEU A 142 10.25 48.24 26.71
CA LEU A 142 10.23 49.63 26.19
C LEU A 142 11.26 50.07 25.12
N ARG A 143 10.69 50.74 24.09
CA ARG A 143 11.25 51.68 23.08
C ARG A 143 11.92 50.99 21.89
N ASP A 144 11.44 51.09 20.65
CA ASP A 144 10.93 52.23 19.86
C ASP A 144 11.91 53.40 19.80
N ASP A 145 12.84 53.29 18.85
CA ASP A 145 13.50 54.36 18.07
C ASP A 145 14.73 53.75 17.40
N MET A 146 14.75 53.69 16.05
CA MET A 146 15.96 53.76 15.20
C MET A 146 15.58 53.66 13.71
N GLU A 147 14.70 54.56 13.29
CA GLU A 147 14.63 55.00 11.90
C GLU A 147 15.86 55.86 11.62
N TYR A 148 16.87 55.29 10.93
CA TYR A 148 17.95 56.08 10.34
C TYR A 148 18.63 55.31 9.21
N GLY A 149 18.52 55.81 7.98
CA GLY A 149 19.46 55.50 6.90
C GLY A 149 18.86 54.89 5.64
N GLU A 150 18.03 55.66 4.95
CA GLU A 150 17.84 55.55 3.51
C GLU A 150 19.18 55.79 2.80
N PHE A 151 19.75 54.76 2.16
CA PHE A 151 20.78 54.92 1.13
C PHE A 151 20.49 53.94 -0.02
N ASP A 152 20.11 54.56 -1.12
CA ASP A 152 19.90 54.05 -2.47
C ASP A 152 21.18 53.45 -3.09
N GLY A 153 21.01 52.40 -3.90
CA GLY A 153 21.97 52.03 -4.92
C GLY A 153 22.53 50.61 -4.87
N GLY A 154 22.17 49.79 -5.86
CA GLY A 154 23.11 48.79 -6.38
C GLY A 154 22.56 47.39 -6.63
N TYR A 155 21.87 47.23 -7.77
CA TYR A 155 22.01 46.12 -8.72
C TYR A 155 22.57 44.77 -8.23
N ALA A 156 21.69 43.76 -8.25
CA ALA A 156 21.86 42.46 -8.89
C ALA A 156 23.29 41.91 -9.00
N GLN A 157 23.70 40.98 -8.12
CA GLN A 157 24.82 40.10 -8.42
C GLN A 157 24.86 38.78 -7.62
N ASP A 158 23.83 37.95 -7.74
CA ASP A 158 23.82 36.63 -7.07
C ASP A 158 23.28 35.50 -7.99
N TYR A 159 23.27 35.71 -9.32
CA TYR A 159 22.89 34.70 -10.33
C TYR A 159 24.12 34.18 -11.12
N GLU A 160 25.24 33.97 -10.45
CA GLU A 160 26.50 33.44 -11.03
C GLU A 160 27.11 32.34 -10.13
N ASP A 161 26.29 31.49 -9.48
CA ASP A 161 26.81 30.35 -8.69
C ASP A 161 26.03 29.04 -8.86
N PHE A 162 25.41 28.83 -10.03
CA PHE A 162 24.89 27.52 -10.40
C PHE A 162 24.84 27.34 -11.92
N MET A 163 26.02 27.15 -12.53
CA MET A 163 26.14 26.45 -13.82
C MET A 163 26.19 24.95 -13.56
#